data_AF-A0A840ENH2-F1
#
_entry.id   AF-A0A840ENH2-F1
#
_cell.length_a   1.000
_cell.length_b   1.000
_cell.length_c   1.000
_cell.angle_alpha   90.00
_cell.angle_beta   90.00
_cell.angle_gamma   90.00
#
_symmetry.space_group_name_H-M   'P 1'
#
loop_
_entity.id
_entity.type
_entity.pdbx_description
1 polymer ?
#
loop_
_entity_poly.entity_id
_entity_poly.type
_entity_poly.pdbx_seq_one_letter_code
_entity_poly.pdbx_strand_id
1 'polypeptide(L)'
;MKNILKYIFLIFIFSCSPIEQKEKLLGNWYAYSNDKDIIEFQFYNDSLIIYDMMLGRYSQEWKVNKNNIFLTHIKGFTDKKQLTYSYTLDKSNELLNLEVLGDTIIQLPELRKAKNTFDFFRKTIDLEIELPECNDELKNISQPKRLNFNIYAGFKHKNFIVKTDSSTDLKNLEKEVTKFKNNTRNELKKFLRFNLIADKNITHTQLDSIKNRLEETSIKITFRTYKNSQIDYKDNLIWFGKKE
;
A
#
# COMPACT_ATOMS: atom_id res chain seq x y z
N MET A 1 28.17 -39.63 48.12
CA MET A 1 29.05 -38.68 47.39
C MET A 1 29.39 -39.32 46.06
N LYS A 2 29.34 -38.70 44.88
CA LYS A 2 29.01 -37.35 44.41
C LYS A 2 29.01 -37.51 42.86
N ASN A 3 28.09 -36.82 42.19
CA ASN A 3 28.28 -36.28 40.83
C ASN A 3 28.18 -37.22 39.59
N ILE A 4 27.01 -37.80 39.29
CA ILE A 4 26.71 -38.21 37.89
C ILE A 4 25.39 -37.64 37.35
N LEU A 5 24.53 -37.07 38.20
CA LEU A 5 23.22 -36.51 37.79
C LEU A 5 23.26 -34.98 37.60
N LYS A 6 24.14 -34.48 36.73
CA LYS A 6 24.23 -33.02 36.47
C LYS A 6 24.48 -32.64 35.02
N TYR A 7 23.96 -33.39 34.04
CA TYR A 7 24.00 -32.97 32.63
C TYR A 7 22.79 -33.46 31.82
N ILE A 8 21.58 -33.40 32.38
CA ILE A 8 20.34 -33.64 31.62
C ILE A 8 19.33 -32.57 32.02
N PHE A 9 19.45 -31.40 31.41
CA PHE A 9 18.39 -30.42 31.10
C PHE A 9 19.05 -29.04 30.96
N LEU A 10 19.65 -28.76 29.80
CA LEU A 10 19.66 -27.39 29.27
C LEU A 10 20.02 -27.37 27.78
N ILE A 11 19.52 -28.35 27.02
CA ILE A 11 19.29 -28.11 25.59
C ILE A 11 17.89 -27.49 25.54
N PHE A 12 17.79 -26.21 25.90
CA PHE A 12 16.73 -25.37 25.34
C PHE A 12 17.02 -25.35 23.85
N ILE A 13 16.45 -26.33 23.15
CA ILE A 13 16.37 -26.33 21.71
C ILE A 13 15.61 -25.02 21.42
N PHE A 14 16.33 -23.98 20.98
CA PHE A 14 15.77 -22.86 20.23
C PHE A 14 15.25 -23.41 18.89
N SER A 15 14.31 -24.34 19.00
CA SER A 15 13.46 -24.82 17.94
C SER A 15 12.51 -23.66 17.71
N CYS A 16 12.83 -22.83 16.71
CA CYS A 16 11.92 -21.83 16.17
C CYS A 16 10.62 -22.56 15.84
N SER A 17 9.64 -22.45 16.74
CA SER A 17 8.45 -23.28 16.66
C SER A 17 7.65 -22.82 15.44
N PRO A 18 6.93 -23.73 14.75
CA PRO A 18 6.03 -23.33 13.68
C PRO A 18 5.00 -22.27 14.11
N ILE A 19 4.69 -22.20 15.41
CA ILE A 19 3.80 -21.21 16.01
C ILE A 19 4.41 -19.81 15.95
N GLU A 20 5.68 -19.65 16.35
CA GLU A 20 6.38 -18.35 16.28
C GLU A 20 6.51 -17.80 14.85
N GLN A 21 6.66 -18.68 13.86
CA GLN A 21 6.73 -18.27 12.45
C GLN A 21 5.38 -17.82 11.92
N LYS A 22 4.34 -18.55 12.28
CA LYS A 22 2.96 -18.23 11.89
C LYS A 22 2.54 -16.87 12.41
N GLU A 23 2.81 -16.57 13.67
CA GLU A 23 2.46 -15.28 14.29
C GLU A 23 3.08 -14.08 13.57
N LYS A 24 4.31 -14.21 13.04
CA LYS A 24 4.97 -13.14 12.27
C LYS A 24 4.24 -12.80 10.98
N LEU A 25 3.67 -13.81 10.33
CA LEU A 25 2.94 -13.68 9.06
C LEU A 25 1.50 -13.19 9.24
N LEU A 26 0.89 -13.34 10.42
CA LEU A 26 -0.49 -12.91 10.64
C LEU A 26 -0.67 -11.41 10.38
N GLY A 27 -1.81 -11.06 9.78
CA GLY A 27 -2.21 -9.70 9.44
C GLY A 27 -2.31 -9.45 7.93
N ASN A 28 -2.41 -8.17 7.57
CA ASN A 28 -2.62 -7.76 6.18
C ASN A 28 -1.31 -7.30 5.55
N TRP A 29 -1.11 -7.75 4.32
CA TRP A 29 0.08 -7.53 3.52
C TRP A 29 -0.33 -7.00 2.16
N TYR A 30 0.30 -5.92 1.73
CA TYR A 30 -0.12 -5.18 0.55
C TYR A 30 1.06 -4.95 -0.39
N ALA A 31 0.79 -4.97 -1.69
CA ALA A 31 1.75 -4.56 -2.71
C ALA A 31 1.05 -3.80 -3.82
N TYR A 32 1.81 -2.98 -4.55
CA TYR A 32 1.36 -2.49 -5.85
C TYR A 32 1.75 -3.49 -6.93
N SER A 33 0.78 -3.86 -7.76
CA SER A 33 1.03 -4.54 -9.03
C SER A 33 1.77 -3.61 -10.00
N ASN A 34 2.26 -4.16 -11.11
CA ASN A 34 2.90 -3.38 -12.17
C ASN A 34 1.99 -2.27 -12.73
N ASP A 35 0.66 -2.48 -12.69
CA ASP A 35 -0.36 -1.52 -13.14
C ASP A 35 -0.81 -0.55 -12.03
N LYS A 36 -0.13 -0.56 -10.87
CA LYS A 36 -0.45 0.25 -9.68
C LYS A 36 -1.81 -0.05 -9.06
N ASP A 37 -2.30 -1.27 -9.24
CA ASP A 37 -3.41 -1.78 -8.46
C ASP A 37 -2.91 -2.46 -7.19
N ILE A 38 -3.75 -2.52 -6.16
CA ILE A 38 -3.35 -3.04 -4.86
C ILE A 38 -3.65 -4.54 -4.85
N ILE A 39 -2.63 -5.32 -4.50
CA ILE A 39 -2.74 -6.72 -4.18
C ILE A 39 -2.74 -6.82 -2.66
N GLU A 40 -3.66 -7.59 -2.08
CA GLU A 40 -3.78 -7.77 -0.63
C GLU A 40 -3.77 -9.25 -0.26
N PHE A 41 -2.96 -9.59 0.74
CA PHE A 41 -2.90 -10.90 1.38
C PHE A 41 -3.27 -10.73 2.86
N GLN A 42 -4.35 -11.34 3.30
CA GLN A 42 -4.79 -11.35 4.70
C GLN A 42 -4.55 -12.74 5.29
N PHE A 43 -3.52 -12.84 6.14
CA PHE A 43 -3.18 -14.09 6.83
C PHE A 43 -3.92 -14.17 8.17
N TYR A 44 -4.86 -15.12 8.25
CA TYR A 44 -5.54 -15.53 9.47
C TYR A 44 -4.99 -16.85 10.00
N ASN A 45 -5.43 -17.27 11.18
CA ASN A 45 -4.94 -18.51 11.79
C ASN A 45 -5.26 -19.77 10.98
N ASP A 46 -6.34 -19.80 10.23
CA ASP A 46 -6.80 -20.98 9.47
C ASP A 46 -6.84 -20.75 7.96
N SER A 47 -6.82 -19.49 7.54
CA SER A 47 -7.11 -19.09 6.17
C SER A 47 -6.19 -17.96 5.71
N LEU A 48 -5.93 -17.97 4.41
CA LEU A 48 -5.30 -16.87 3.68
C LEU A 48 -6.33 -16.35 2.68
N ILE A 49 -6.67 -15.09 2.79
CA ILE A 49 -7.54 -14.40 1.83
C ILE A 49 -6.66 -13.55 0.93
N ILE A 50 -6.81 -13.72 -0.38
CA ILE A 50 -6.11 -12.92 -1.37
C ILE A 50 -7.13 -12.10 -2.15
N TYR A 51 -6.84 -10.81 -2.29
CA TYR A 51 -7.54 -9.92 -3.21
C TYR A 51 -6.58 -9.52 -4.32
N ASP A 52 -6.94 -9.91 -5.53
CA ASP A 52 -6.27 -9.55 -6.76
C ASP A 52 -7.33 -8.96 -7.71
N MET A 53 -7.02 -7.87 -8.41
CA MET A 53 -7.97 -7.26 -9.35
C MET A 53 -8.36 -8.22 -10.49
N MET A 54 -7.46 -9.10 -10.93
CA MET A 54 -7.69 -10.03 -12.04
C MET A 54 -8.47 -11.28 -11.61
N LEU A 55 -8.19 -11.82 -10.42
CA LEU A 55 -8.77 -13.07 -9.93
C LEU A 55 -9.91 -12.87 -8.92
N GLY A 56 -10.12 -11.63 -8.47
CA GLY A 56 -11.08 -11.29 -7.43
C GLY A 56 -10.61 -11.73 -6.05
N ARG A 57 -11.59 -11.92 -5.16
CA ARG A 57 -11.37 -12.37 -3.79
C ARG A 57 -11.47 -13.89 -3.72
N TYR A 58 -10.42 -14.54 -3.21
CA TYR A 58 -10.44 -15.97 -2.95
C TYR A 58 -9.77 -16.31 -1.62
N SER A 59 -10.16 -17.45 -1.06
CA SER A 59 -9.70 -17.94 0.24
C SER A 59 -9.15 -19.34 0.10
N GLN A 60 -8.07 -19.62 0.81
CA GLN A 60 -7.39 -20.90 0.81
C GLN A 60 -6.87 -21.23 2.19
N GLU A 61 -6.71 -22.50 2.48
CA GLU A 61 -6.05 -22.94 3.70
C GLU A 61 -4.54 -22.79 3.55
N TRP A 62 -3.85 -22.49 4.65
CA TRP A 62 -2.42 -22.37 4.63
C TRP A 62 -1.74 -22.96 5.87
N LYS A 63 -0.51 -23.43 5.67
CA LYS A 63 0.42 -23.85 6.71
C LYS A 63 1.78 -23.23 6.43
N VAL A 64 2.59 -23.10 7.47
CA VAL A 64 3.94 -22.55 7.36
C VAL A 64 4.94 -23.43 8.08
N ASN A 65 6.13 -23.51 7.51
CA ASN A 65 7.33 -23.96 8.19
C ASN A 65 8.42 -22.90 8.06
N LYS A 66 9.65 -23.22 8.46
CA LYS A 66 10.75 -22.25 8.55
C LYS A 66 10.95 -21.38 7.31
N ASN A 67 10.75 -21.94 6.11
CA ASN A 67 11.08 -21.26 4.86
C ASN A 67 9.91 -21.23 3.87
N ASN A 68 8.85 -22.01 4.10
CA ASN A 68 7.82 -22.23 3.10
C ASN A 68 6.41 -21.98 3.66
N ILE A 69 5.57 -21.39 2.82
CA ILE A 69 4.12 -21.29 2.99
C ILE A 69 3.49 -22.31 2.05
N PHE A 70 2.70 -23.23 2.58
CA PHE A 70 1.98 -24.25 1.83
C PHE A 70 0.51 -23.87 1.78
N LEU A 71 -0.03 -23.82 0.57
CA LEU A 71 -1.42 -23.54 0.30
C LEU A 71 -2.12 -24.80 -0.18
N THR A 72 -3.28 -25.08 0.40
CA THR A 72 -4.13 -26.21 0.03
C THR A 72 -5.54 -25.73 -0.28
N HIS A 73 -6.28 -26.52 -1.06
CA HIS A 73 -7.67 -26.22 -1.42
C HIS A 73 -7.82 -24.87 -2.15
N ILE A 74 -6.93 -24.59 -3.10
CA ILE A 74 -6.89 -23.34 -3.87
C ILE A 74 -8.02 -23.38 -4.90
N LYS A 75 -9.04 -22.56 -4.68
CA LYS A 75 -10.19 -22.40 -5.59
C LYS A 75 -9.97 -21.20 -6.50
N GLY A 76 -10.08 -21.37 -7.82
CA GLY A 76 -9.87 -20.29 -8.79
C GLY A 76 -10.02 -20.71 -10.25
N PHE A 77 -9.45 -19.92 -11.18
CA PHE A 77 -9.54 -20.18 -12.63
C PHE A 77 -8.84 -21.47 -13.07
N THR A 78 -7.83 -21.91 -12.30
CA THR A 78 -7.27 -23.27 -12.39
C THR A 78 -7.18 -23.83 -10.99
N ASP A 79 -8.05 -24.78 -10.66
CA ASP A 79 -8.01 -25.45 -9.37
C ASP A 79 -6.67 -26.20 -9.24
N LYS A 80 -5.85 -25.77 -8.30
CA LYS A 80 -4.58 -26.43 -7.97
C LYS A 80 -4.72 -27.12 -6.63
N LYS A 81 -4.31 -28.40 -6.56
CA LYS A 81 -4.32 -29.17 -5.31
C LYS A 81 -3.42 -28.56 -4.24
N GLN A 82 -2.29 -27.98 -4.66
CA GLN A 82 -1.30 -27.38 -3.78
C GLN A 82 -0.48 -26.30 -4.51
N LEU A 83 -0.06 -25.28 -3.77
CA LEU A 83 0.93 -24.28 -4.18
C LEU A 83 1.85 -24.05 -2.99
N THR A 84 3.15 -23.95 -3.24
CA THR A 84 4.13 -23.67 -2.20
C THR A 84 4.87 -22.40 -2.55
N TYR A 85 4.90 -21.45 -1.62
CA TYR A 85 5.78 -20.30 -1.68
C TYR A 85 7.02 -20.54 -0.83
N SER A 86 8.20 -20.26 -1.37
CA SER A 86 9.34 -19.87 -0.54
C SER A 86 9.08 -18.44 -0.06
N TYR A 87 9.37 -18.15 1.21
CA TYR A 87 9.19 -16.82 1.75
C TYR A 87 10.41 -16.33 2.53
N THR A 88 10.62 -15.01 2.48
CA THR A 88 11.61 -14.32 3.31
C THR A 88 10.98 -13.10 3.93
N LEU A 89 11.14 -12.96 5.25
CA LEU A 89 10.80 -11.76 5.99
C LEU A 89 12.05 -10.91 6.20
N ASP A 90 11.89 -9.60 6.17
CA ASP A 90 12.95 -8.70 6.62
C ASP A 90 13.14 -8.77 8.15
N LYS A 91 14.18 -8.11 8.66
CA LYS A 91 14.52 -8.13 10.09
C LYS A 91 13.40 -7.58 10.98
N SER A 92 12.58 -6.67 10.46
CA SER A 92 11.46 -6.08 11.20
C SER A 92 10.15 -6.86 11.09
N ASN A 93 10.07 -7.86 10.19
CA ASN A 93 8.85 -8.57 9.81
C ASN A 93 7.75 -7.64 9.25
N GLU A 94 8.15 -6.57 8.57
CA GLU A 94 7.26 -5.62 7.90
C GLU A 94 7.30 -5.76 6.37
N LEU A 95 8.29 -6.47 5.82
CA LEU A 95 8.41 -6.79 4.40
C LEU A 95 8.45 -8.31 4.20
N LEU A 96 7.69 -8.77 3.22
CA LEU A 96 7.52 -10.18 2.86
C LEU A 96 7.78 -10.35 1.37
N ASN A 97 8.78 -11.17 1.05
CA ASN A 97 9.05 -11.61 -0.31
C ASN A 97 8.54 -13.04 -0.48
N LEU A 98 7.82 -13.28 -1.58
CA LEU A 98 7.24 -14.58 -1.91
C LEU A 98 7.73 -15.03 -3.29
N GLU A 99 8.17 -16.28 -3.38
CA GLU A 99 8.58 -16.91 -4.62
C GLU A 99 7.81 -18.22 -4.81
N VAL A 100 7.20 -18.42 -5.98
CA VAL A 100 6.49 -19.68 -6.27
C VAL A 100 7.53 -20.79 -6.47
N LEU A 101 7.49 -21.83 -5.65
CA LEU A 101 8.37 -22.99 -5.86
C LEU A 101 7.96 -23.76 -7.12
N GLY A 102 8.93 -24.01 -7.99
CA GLY A 102 8.72 -24.72 -9.25
C GLY A 102 8.24 -23.83 -10.41
N ASP A 103 8.12 -22.52 -10.18
CA ASP A 103 7.80 -21.54 -11.22
C ASP A 103 8.69 -20.30 -11.06
N THR A 104 9.70 -20.20 -11.93
CA THR A 104 10.66 -19.08 -11.91
C THR A 104 10.19 -17.88 -12.73
N ILE A 105 9.05 -17.98 -13.41
CA ILE A 105 8.52 -16.93 -14.28
C ILE A 105 7.66 -15.96 -13.46
N ILE A 106 6.89 -16.47 -12.50
CA ILE A 106 6.03 -15.64 -11.66
C ILE A 106 6.85 -14.97 -10.56
N GLN A 107 7.13 -13.69 -10.73
CA GLN A 107 7.70 -12.83 -9.70
C GLN A 107 6.58 -12.05 -9.01
N LEU A 108 6.40 -12.28 -7.71
CA LEU A 108 5.48 -11.49 -6.89
C LEU A 108 6.19 -10.22 -6.40
N PRO A 109 5.49 -9.08 -6.33
CA PRO A 109 6.05 -7.88 -5.74
C PRO A 109 6.31 -8.08 -4.25
N GLU A 110 7.26 -7.32 -3.70
CA GLU A 110 7.49 -7.28 -2.26
C GLU A 110 6.23 -6.75 -1.54
N LEU A 111 5.74 -7.54 -0.59
CA LEU A 111 4.56 -7.23 0.20
C LEU A 111 4.97 -6.48 1.46
N ARG A 112 4.23 -5.42 1.79
CA ARG A 112 4.42 -4.63 3.00
C ARG A 112 3.28 -4.86 3.98
N LYS A 113 3.60 -5.11 5.24
CA LYS A 113 2.62 -5.23 6.31
C LYS A 113 1.96 -3.88 6.57
N ALA A 114 0.64 -3.85 6.65
CA ALA A 114 -0.11 -2.65 7.01
C ALA A 114 -1.43 -3.00 7.71
N LYS A 115 -2.02 -2.05 8.43
CA LYS A 115 -3.29 -2.28 9.12
C LYS A 115 -4.47 -2.34 8.15
N ASN A 116 -4.42 -1.52 7.10
CA ASN A 116 -5.46 -1.38 6.09
C ASN A 116 -4.87 -0.66 4.85
N THR A 117 -5.69 -0.47 3.82
CA THR A 117 -5.28 0.11 2.54
C THR A 117 -4.76 1.55 2.69
N PHE A 118 -5.35 2.36 3.57
CA PHE A 118 -4.87 3.73 3.82
C PHE A 118 -3.53 3.77 4.58
N ASP A 119 -3.33 2.88 5.54
CA ASP A 119 -2.04 2.72 6.24
C ASP A 119 -0.94 2.28 5.26
N PHE A 120 -1.25 1.34 4.37
CA PHE A 120 -0.35 0.93 3.30
C PHE A 120 0.03 2.13 2.41
N PHE A 121 -0.98 2.88 1.93
CA PHE A 121 -0.75 4.10 1.15
C PHE A 121 0.21 5.07 1.83
N ARG A 122 -0.03 5.40 3.11
CA ARG A 122 0.82 6.29 3.91
C ARG A 122 2.25 5.77 4.01
N LYS A 123 2.43 4.47 4.27
CA LYS A 123 3.75 3.82 4.32
C LYS A 123 4.46 3.87 2.97
N THR A 124 3.73 3.74 1.85
CA THR A 124 4.32 3.83 0.50
C THR A 124 4.75 5.25 0.16
N ILE A 125 3.90 6.24 0.42
CA ILE A 125 4.27 7.64 0.20
C ILE A 125 5.20 8.16 1.29
N ASP A 126 5.46 7.41 2.36
CA ASP A 126 6.40 7.78 3.42
C ASP A 126 6.10 9.17 4.02
N LEU A 127 4.82 9.39 4.32
CA LEU A 127 4.30 10.61 4.96
C LEU A 127 3.26 10.27 6.03
N GLU A 128 3.28 11.07 7.09
CA GLU A 128 2.24 11.16 8.10
C GLU A 128 1.13 12.07 7.56
N ILE A 129 -0.01 11.46 7.19
CA ILE A 129 -1.20 12.14 6.67
C ILE A 129 -2.44 11.57 7.36
N GLU A 130 -3.23 12.45 7.96
CA GLU A 130 -4.62 12.23 8.32
C GLU A 130 -5.49 13.15 7.50
N LEU A 131 -6.43 12.58 6.74
CA LEU A 131 -7.29 13.36 5.86
C LEU A 131 -8.26 14.25 6.66
N PRO A 132 -8.53 15.48 6.20
CA PRO A 132 -9.59 16.32 6.76
C PRO A 132 -10.97 15.69 6.56
N GLU A 133 -11.87 15.94 7.51
CA GLU A 133 -13.28 15.53 7.43
C GLU A 133 -14.11 16.60 6.74
N CYS A 134 -15.07 16.19 5.93
CA CYS A 134 -16.01 17.08 5.26
C CYS A 134 -17.41 16.48 5.27
N ASN A 135 -18.41 17.27 5.69
CA ASN A 135 -19.81 16.85 5.69
C ASN A 135 -20.51 17.09 4.35
N ASP A 136 -19.87 17.81 3.44
CA ASP A 136 -20.43 18.08 2.11
C ASP A 136 -20.34 16.84 1.21
N GLU A 137 -21.12 16.86 0.12
CA GLU A 137 -20.98 15.88 -0.95
C GLU A 137 -19.60 15.97 -1.59
N LEU A 138 -18.88 14.84 -1.62
CA LEU A 138 -17.57 14.72 -2.22
C LEU A 138 -17.65 14.08 -3.61
N LYS A 139 -16.89 14.60 -4.57
CA LYS A 139 -16.85 14.05 -5.93
C LYS A 139 -15.81 12.95 -6.02
N ASN A 140 -16.15 11.84 -6.66
CA ASN A 140 -15.16 10.83 -7.02
C ASN A 140 -14.18 11.43 -8.03
N ILE A 141 -12.93 11.59 -7.61
CA ILE A 141 -11.86 12.15 -8.44
C ILE A 141 -10.91 11.06 -8.94
N SER A 142 -10.96 9.85 -8.37
CA SER A 142 -10.08 8.73 -8.71
C SER A 142 -10.18 8.24 -10.14
N GLN A 143 -11.31 8.46 -10.82
CA GLN A 143 -11.54 7.94 -12.18
C GLN A 143 -11.74 9.04 -13.24
N PRO A 144 -11.13 8.90 -14.43
CA PRO A 144 -10.10 7.93 -14.76
C PRO A 144 -8.73 8.32 -14.16
N LYS A 145 -8.03 7.37 -13.51
CA LYS A 145 -6.76 7.59 -12.77
C LYS A 145 -5.73 8.41 -13.57
N ARG A 146 -5.63 8.16 -14.88
CA ARG A 146 -4.70 8.82 -15.81
C ARG A 146 -4.87 10.33 -15.97
N LEU A 147 -5.94 10.93 -15.46
CA LEU A 147 -6.16 12.37 -15.51
C LEU A 147 -5.77 13.11 -14.22
N ASN A 148 -5.39 12.35 -13.19
CA ASN A 148 -4.98 12.90 -11.91
C ASN A 148 -3.47 13.01 -11.84
N PHE A 149 -2.98 14.20 -11.50
CA PHE A 149 -1.63 14.42 -11.04
C PHE A 149 -1.67 14.52 -9.52
N ASN A 150 -1.09 13.54 -8.81
CA ASN A 150 -1.16 13.51 -7.34
C ASN A 150 -0.12 14.45 -6.72
N ILE A 151 -0.56 15.23 -5.75
CA ILE A 151 0.27 16.06 -4.87
C ILE A 151 0.02 15.56 -3.45
N TYR A 152 1.09 15.23 -2.74
CA TYR A 152 1.03 14.80 -1.35
C TYR A 152 1.60 15.89 -0.47
N ALA A 153 0.84 16.30 0.54
CA ALA A 153 1.28 17.26 1.54
C ALA A 153 1.04 16.68 2.93
N GLY A 154 2.09 16.60 3.74
CA GLY A 154 2.01 15.99 5.06
C GLY A 154 3.26 16.23 5.86
N PHE A 155 3.44 15.42 6.90
CA PHE A 155 4.59 15.53 7.78
C PHE A 155 5.46 14.28 7.71
N LYS A 156 6.75 14.43 7.98
CA LYS A 156 7.66 13.32 8.25
C LYS A 156 8.61 13.75 9.35
N HIS A 157 8.59 13.08 10.49
CA HIS A 157 9.39 13.47 11.65
C HIS A 157 9.19 14.95 12.02
N LYS A 158 7.93 15.41 12.04
CA LYS A 158 7.51 16.82 12.28
C LYS A 158 7.90 17.84 11.21
N ASN A 159 8.63 17.45 10.17
CA ASN A 159 8.93 18.34 9.05
C ASN A 159 7.79 18.30 8.03
N PHE A 160 7.32 19.49 7.64
CA PHE A 160 6.34 19.61 6.56
C PHE A 160 6.99 19.29 5.22
N ILE A 161 6.38 18.39 4.45
CA ILE A 161 6.85 17.93 3.14
C ILE A 161 5.70 18.03 2.16
N VAL A 162 6.01 18.54 0.97
CA VAL A 162 5.10 18.52 -0.19
C VAL A 162 5.82 17.90 -1.36
N LYS A 163 5.24 16.88 -1.96
CA LYS A 163 5.89 16.05 -2.96
C LYS A 163 4.93 15.47 -4.00
N THR A 164 5.46 14.84 -5.04
CA THR A 164 4.68 14.21 -6.10
C THR A 164 4.92 12.69 -6.12
N ASP A 165 4.30 11.97 -7.06
CA ASP A 165 4.65 10.57 -7.32
C ASP A 165 6.10 10.38 -7.80
N SER A 166 6.74 11.42 -8.33
CA SER A 166 8.06 11.34 -8.99
C SER A 166 9.19 12.07 -8.25
N SER A 167 8.87 13.06 -7.43
CA SER A 167 9.85 13.92 -6.76
C SER A 167 9.55 14.07 -5.28
N THR A 168 10.59 14.32 -4.49
CA THR A 168 10.51 14.55 -3.03
C THR A 168 10.14 15.98 -2.64
N ASP A 169 10.14 16.91 -3.61
CA ASP A 169 9.71 18.30 -3.47
C ASP A 169 8.98 18.79 -4.74
N LEU A 170 8.54 20.06 -4.75
CA LEU A 170 7.84 20.67 -5.89
C LEU A 170 8.76 21.46 -6.84
N LYS A 171 10.09 21.38 -6.72
CA LYS A 171 11.00 22.25 -7.52
C LYS A 171 10.88 22.01 -9.02
N ASN A 172 10.61 20.76 -9.43
CA ASN A 172 10.48 20.35 -10.83
C ASN A 172 9.03 20.23 -11.31
N LEU A 173 8.07 20.77 -10.54
CA LEU A 173 6.64 20.57 -10.77
C LEU A 173 6.23 20.91 -12.21
N GLU A 174 6.66 22.04 -12.76
CA GLU A 174 6.25 22.43 -14.12
C GLU A 174 6.75 21.47 -15.20
N LYS A 175 7.98 20.95 -15.04
CA LYS A 175 8.54 19.93 -15.94
C LYS A 175 7.77 18.62 -15.84
N GLU A 176 7.41 18.21 -14.64
CA GLU A 176 6.61 17.00 -14.40
C GLU A 176 5.20 17.12 -14.98
N VAL A 177 4.53 18.25 -14.74
CA VAL A 177 3.20 18.56 -15.28
C VAL A 177 3.23 18.61 -16.80
N THR A 178 4.26 19.22 -17.39
CA THR A 178 4.44 19.24 -18.84
C THR A 178 4.61 17.83 -19.41
N LYS A 179 5.45 17.00 -18.78
CA LYS A 179 5.63 15.60 -19.19
C LYS A 179 4.33 14.81 -19.08
N PHE A 180 3.62 14.93 -17.96
CA PHE A 180 2.33 14.28 -17.74
C PHE A 180 1.29 14.69 -18.79
N LYS A 181 1.19 16.00 -19.07
CA LYS A 181 0.30 16.53 -20.10
C LYS A 181 0.67 16.04 -21.49
N ASN A 182 1.95 16.00 -21.84
CA ASN A 182 2.41 15.51 -23.16
C ASN A 182 2.15 14.02 -23.37
N ASN A 183 2.19 13.22 -22.30
CA ASN A 183 1.84 11.80 -22.33
C ASN A 183 0.32 11.56 -22.33
N THR A 184 -0.49 12.63 -22.23
CA THR A 184 -1.95 12.55 -22.26
C THR A 184 -2.49 12.91 -23.64
N ARG A 185 -3.47 12.13 -24.12
CA ARG A 185 -4.20 12.39 -25.37
C ARG A 185 -4.77 13.81 -25.41
N ASN A 186 -4.65 14.50 -26.54
CA ASN A 186 -4.98 15.94 -26.66
C ASN A 186 -6.40 16.29 -26.20
N GLU A 187 -7.38 15.50 -26.59
CA GLU A 187 -8.79 15.62 -26.22
C GLU A 187 -9.06 15.46 -24.71
N LEU A 188 -8.13 14.82 -23.99
CA LEU A 188 -8.22 14.62 -22.54
C LEU A 188 -7.50 15.70 -21.73
N LYS A 189 -6.64 16.51 -22.36
CA LYS A 189 -5.81 17.52 -21.65
C LYS A 189 -6.64 18.54 -20.86
N LYS A 190 -7.86 18.86 -21.33
CA LYS A 190 -8.77 19.80 -20.64
C LYS A 190 -9.36 19.26 -19.34
N PHE A 191 -9.29 17.95 -19.12
CA PHE A 191 -9.82 17.27 -17.94
C PHE A 191 -8.73 16.92 -16.91
N LEU A 192 -7.47 17.28 -17.20
CA LEU A 192 -6.38 17.11 -16.27
C LEU A 192 -6.62 17.94 -15.01
N ARG A 193 -6.25 17.35 -13.89
CA ARG A 193 -6.49 17.93 -12.57
C ARG A 193 -5.43 17.47 -11.57
N PHE A 194 -5.17 18.31 -10.59
CA PHE A 194 -4.42 17.93 -9.40
C PHE A 194 -5.35 17.22 -8.42
N ASN A 195 -4.83 16.14 -7.85
CA ASN A 195 -5.38 15.50 -6.66
C ASN A 195 -4.48 15.84 -5.48
N LEU A 196 -4.90 16.80 -4.66
CA LEU A 196 -4.18 17.24 -3.47
C LEU A 196 -4.61 16.40 -2.26
N ILE A 197 -3.73 15.49 -1.85
CA ILE A 197 -3.88 14.67 -0.66
C ILE A 197 -3.08 15.33 0.45
N ALA A 198 -3.78 16.07 1.31
CA ALA A 198 -3.18 16.97 2.28
C ALA A 198 -3.61 16.60 3.71
N ASP A 199 -2.64 16.53 4.62
CA ASP A 199 -2.88 16.36 6.05
C ASP A 199 -3.80 17.46 6.61
N LYS A 200 -4.68 17.08 7.54
CA LYS A 200 -5.66 17.97 8.17
C LYS A 200 -5.01 19.09 8.99
N ASN A 201 -3.78 18.90 9.47
CA ASN A 201 -3.09 19.87 10.34
C ASN A 201 -2.24 20.88 9.54
N ILE A 202 -2.24 20.81 8.21
CA ILE A 202 -1.60 21.82 7.36
C ILE A 202 -2.32 23.15 7.55
N THR A 203 -1.55 24.20 7.81
CA THR A 203 -2.07 25.56 7.99
C THR A 203 -2.61 26.15 6.68
N HIS A 204 -3.48 27.14 6.76
CA HIS A 204 -3.95 27.87 5.59
C HIS A 204 -2.81 28.45 4.76
N THR A 205 -1.81 29.07 5.39
CA THR A 205 -0.64 29.63 4.69
C THR A 205 0.16 28.57 3.92
N GLN A 206 0.35 27.39 4.50
CA GLN A 206 1.02 26.28 3.81
C GLN A 206 0.18 25.78 2.63
N LEU A 207 -1.14 25.65 2.81
CA LEU A 207 -2.05 25.24 1.75
C LEU A 207 -2.07 26.26 0.60
N ASP A 208 -2.17 27.55 0.91
CA ASP A 208 -2.14 28.63 -0.08
C ASP A 208 -0.81 28.65 -0.84
N SER A 209 0.31 28.42 -0.15
CA SER A 209 1.62 28.29 -0.79
C SER A 209 1.65 27.14 -1.80
N ILE A 210 1.04 26.00 -1.49
CA ILE A 210 0.91 24.88 -2.44
C ILE A 210 0.03 25.31 -3.61
N LYS A 211 -1.16 25.86 -3.35
CA LYS A 211 -2.12 26.26 -4.40
C LYS A 211 -1.49 27.24 -5.40
N ASN A 212 -0.78 28.26 -4.92
CA ASN A 212 -0.06 29.22 -5.75
C ASN A 212 0.95 28.51 -6.68
N ARG A 213 1.70 27.52 -6.18
CA ARG A 213 2.63 26.72 -7.00
C ARG A 213 1.91 25.88 -8.05
N LEU A 214 0.75 25.32 -7.74
CA LEU A 214 -0.04 24.55 -8.69
C LEU A 214 -0.63 25.46 -9.79
N GLU A 215 -1.05 26.67 -9.43
CA GLU A 215 -1.61 27.66 -10.35
C GLU A 215 -0.61 28.21 -11.37
N GLU A 216 0.68 28.22 -11.04
CA GLU A 216 1.79 28.55 -11.96
C GLU A 216 1.88 27.55 -13.13
N THR A 217 1.28 26.36 -12.99
CA THR A 217 1.39 25.30 -13.99
C THR A 217 0.29 25.35 -15.06
N SER A 218 0.42 24.49 -16.08
CA SER A 218 -0.58 24.40 -17.14
C SER A 218 -1.88 23.65 -16.81
N ILE A 219 -1.98 23.03 -15.62
CA ILE A 219 -3.21 22.38 -15.10
C ILE A 219 -3.91 23.36 -14.15
N LYS A 220 -5.22 23.60 -14.35
CA LYS A 220 -5.96 24.65 -13.61
C LYS A 220 -7.03 24.13 -12.65
N ILE A 221 -7.22 22.82 -12.59
CA ILE A 221 -8.23 22.20 -11.72
C ILE A 221 -7.51 21.51 -10.59
N THR A 222 -7.82 21.90 -9.35
CA THR A 222 -7.31 21.23 -8.15
C THR A 222 -8.49 20.72 -7.34
N PHE A 223 -8.42 19.45 -6.95
CA PHE A 223 -9.30 18.88 -5.94
C PHE A 223 -8.49 18.55 -4.71
N ARG A 224 -8.99 18.93 -3.53
CA ARG A 224 -8.46 18.42 -2.26
C ARG A 224 -9.23 17.19 -1.83
N THR A 225 -8.52 16.16 -1.41
CA THR A 225 -9.09 14.90 -0.92
C THR A 225 -9.56 15.06 0.53
N TYR A 226 -10.75 14.51 0.82
CA TYR A 226 -11.37 14.50 2.14
C TYR A 226 -11.89 13.10 2.47
N LYS A 227 -12.18 12.88 3.75
CA LYS A 227 -12.94 11.71 4.24
C LYS A 227 -14.26 12.17 4.86
N ASN A 228 -15.20 11.25 5.01
CA ASN A 228 -16.45 11.46 5.75
C ASN A 228 -16.96 10.13 6.35
N SER A 229 -18.17 10.11 6.90
CA SER A 229 -18.75 8.90 7.51
C SER A 229 -18.94 7.73 6.53
N GLN A 230 -19.03 8.00 5.23
CA GLN A 230 -19.20 7.00 4.18
C GLN A 230 -17.90 6.67 3.43
N ILE A 231 -16.90 7.56 3.50
CA ILE A 231 -15.64 7.47 2.76
C ILE A 231 -14.49 7.50 3.75
N ASP A 232 -13.92 6.34 4.09
CA ASP A 232 -12.87 6.21 5.12
C ASP A 232 -11.55 5.56 4.67
N TYR A 233 -11.48 5.15 3.39
CA TYR A 233 -10.29 4.63 2.70
C TYR A 233 -9.64 3.37 3.30
N LYS A 234 -10.26 2.72 4.28
CA LYS A 234 -9.66 1.53 4.91
C LYS A 234 -9.59 0.36 3.96
N ASP A 235 -10.62 0.16 3.15
CA ASP A 235 -10.70 -1.01 2.27
C ASP A 235 -10.21 -0.71 0.85
N ASN A 236 -10.36 0.52 0.37
CA ASN A 236 -9.94 0.92 -0.99
C ASN A 236 -9.42 2.37 -1.06
N LEU A 237 -8.58 2.65 -2.08
CA LEU A 237 -8.11 4.00 -2.39
C LEU A 237 -8.87 4.61 -3.58
N ILE A 238 -10.18 4.80 -3.40
CA ILE A 238 -10.98 5.59 -4.34
C ILE A 238 -11.09 7.01 -3.80
N TRP A 239 -10.27 7.93 -4.31
CA TRP A 239 -10.21 9.32 -3.87
C TRP A 239 -11.49 10.09 -4.16
N PHE A 240 -11.98 10.77 -3.12
CA PHE A 240 -13.07 11.72 -3.19
C PHE A 240 -12.61 13.09 -2.69
N GLY A 241 -13.05 14.14 -3.39
CA GLY A 241 -12.59 15.48 -3.07
C GLY A 241 -13.54 16.59 -3.49
N LYS A 242 -13.17 17.79 -3.05
CA LYS A 242 -13.85 19.06 -3.37
C LYS A 242 -12.90 19.94 -4.16
N LYS A 243 -13.46 20.70 -5.10
CA LYS A 243 -12.67 21.64 -5.91
C LYS A 243 -12.18 22.77 -5.00
N GLU A 244 -10.89 23.06 -5.09
CA GLU A 244 -10.19 24.16 -4.41
C GLU A 244 -10.13 25.43 -5.26
#